data_AF-A0A9X6B6Q7-F1
#
_entry.id   AF-A0A9X6B6Q7-F1
#
_cell.length_a   1.000
_cell.length_b   1.000
_cell.length_c   1.000
_cell.angle_alpha   90.00
_cell.angle_beta   90.00
_cell.angle_gamma   90.00
#
_symmetry.space_group_name_H-M   'P 1'
#
loop_
_entity.id
_entity.type
_entity.pdbx_description
1 polymer ?
#
loop_
_entity_poly.entity_id
_entity_poly.type
_entity_poly.pdbx_seq_one_letter_code
_entity_poly.pdbx_strand_id
1 'polypeptide(L)'
;MTEQLSFLPKIDRAATQENVEEILESVRIYKQFGMIRKEMKVTPSYKVREHGPTNTVGKPLEDVAISNIQQSKREEWLEKMAFRVEQALSRFGNSTAGKNQRDIIVKRYLEDEDVCDYMVYNEIGMSERTYRRVKARAFY
;
A
#
# COMPACT_ATOMS: atom_id res chain seq x y z
N MET A 1 -24.30 14.88 -37.51
CA MET A 1 -24.21 14.30 -36.15
C MET A 1 -22.75 14.30 -35.78
N THR A 2 -22.37 15.08 -34.77
CA THR A 2 -20.98 15.17 -34.29
C THR A 2 -20.67 13.92 -33.48
N GLU A 3 -19.94 12.98 -34.07
CA GLU A 3 -19.41 11.84 -33.32
C GLU A 3 -18.40 12.32 -32.30
N GLN A 4 -18.78 12.19 -31.02
CA GLN A 4 -17.91 12.49 -29.90
C GLN A 4 -16.83 11.40 -29.83
N LEU A 5 -15.63 11.75 -30.25
CA LEU A 5 -14.44 10.90 -30.18
C LEU A 5 -14.08 10.62 -28.71
N SER A 6 -14.67 9.58 -28.11
CA SER A 6 -14.19 9.03 -26.83
C SER A 6 -12.93 8.19 -27.11
N PHE A 7 -11.79 8.86 -27.30
CA PHE A 7 -10.49 8.28 -27.68
C PHE A 7 -9.81 7.45 -26.58
N LEU A 8 -10.43 7.26 -25.41
CA LEU A 8 -9.85 6.50 -24.32
C LEU A 8 -10.30 5.02 -24.39
N PRO A 9 -9.37 4.06 -24.36
CA PRO A 9 -9.74 2.65 -24.24
C PRO A 9 -10.59 2.46 -22.99
N LYS A 10 -11.62 1.61 -23.10
CA LYS A 10 -12.51 1.27 -21.98
C LYS A 10 -11.66 0.68 -20.84
N ILE A 11 -11.48 1.46 -19.77
CA ILE A 11 -10.71 1.03 -18.59
C ILE A 11 -11.47 -0.12 -17.92
N ASP A 12 -10.76 -1.20 -17.61
CA ASP A 12 -11.27 -2.21 -16.69
C ASP A 12 -11.27 -1.64 -15.28
N ARG A 13 -12.46 -1.22 -14.84
CA ARG A 13 -12.66 -0.57 -13.55
C ARG A 13 -12.30 -1.50 -12.39
N ALA A 14 -12.63 -2.78 -12.47
CA ALA A 14 -12.40 -3.73 -11.39
C ALA A 14 -10.90 -3.97 -11.20
N ALA A 15 -10.21 -4.32 -12.29
CA ALA A 15 -8.77 -4.53 -12.27
C ALA A 15 -7.99 -3.26 -11.86
N THR A 16 -8.44 -2.09 -12.31
CA THR A 16 -7.81 -0.81 -11.90
C THR A 16 -7.99 -0.56 -10.41
N GLN A 17 -9.18 -0.80 -9.88
CA GLN A 17 -9.45 -0.60 -8.46
C GLN A 17 -8.59 -1.53 -7.60
N GLU A 18 -8.54 -2.82 -7.94
CA GLU A 18 -7.72 -3.82 -7.24
C GLU A 18 -6.24 -3.42 -7.20
N ASN A 19 -5.68 -3.05 -8.35
CA ASN A 19 -4.28 -2.60 -8.44
C ASN A 19 -4.01 -1.34 -7.58
N VAL A 20 -4.95 -0.38 -7.56
CA VAL A 20 -4.80 0.83 -6.75
C VAL A 20 -4.92 0.51 -5.26
N GLU A 21 -5.84 -0.36 -4.87
CA GLU A 21 -6.03 -0.80 -3.49
C GLU A 21 -4.78 -1.54 -2.97
N GLU A 22 -4.18 -2.43 -3.77
CA GLU A 22 -2.91 -3.11 -3.44
C GLU A 22 -1.76 -2.13 -3.20
N ILE A 23 -1.65 -1.10 -4.05
CA ILE A 23 -0.63 -0.05 -3.90
C ILE A 23 -0.87 0.75 -2.62
N LEU A 24 -2.11 1.17 -2.37
CA LEU A 24 -2.45 1.95 -1.18
C LEU A 24 -2.19 1.16 0.10
N GLU A 25 -2.52 -0.13 0.12
CA GLU A 25 -2.20 -1.04 1.23
C GLU A 25 -0.69 -1.17 1.45
N SER A 26 0.07 -1.40 0.39
CA SER A 26 1.53 -1.48 0.46
C SER A 26 2.15 -0.19 1.01
N VAL A 27 1.62 0.97 0.61
CA VAL A 27 2.05 2.29 1.11
C VAL A 27 1.63 2.49 2.57
N ARG A 28 0.43 2.07 2.98
CA ARG A 28 -0.01 2.12 4.38
C ARG A 28 0.94 1.34 5.28
N ILE A 29 1.22 0.09 4.94
CA ILE A 29 2.16 -0.77 5.68
C ILE A 29 3.53 -0.10 5.76
N TYR A 30 4.04 0.43 4.64
CA TYR A 30 5.32 1.14 4.61
C TYR A 30 5.33 2.36 5.53
N LYS A 31 4.26 3.16 5.58
CA LYS A 31 4.15 4.34 6.45
C LYS A 31 4.08 3.98 7.93
N GLN A 32 3.41 2.88 8.27
CA GLN A 32 3.24 2.44 9.66
C GLN A 32 4.49 1.78 10.23
N PHE A 33 5.11 0.88 9.46
CA PHE A 33 6.24 0.07 9.94
C PHE A 33 7.61 0.65 9.55
N GLY A 34 7.67 1.50 8.53
CA GLY A 34 8.93 2.04 8.02
C GLY A 34 9.83 0.94 7.44
N MET A 35 11.14 1.08 7.66
CA MET A 35 12.15 0.16 7.14
C MET A 35 12.42 -0.96 8.15
N ILE A 36 12.10 -2.20 7.77
CA ILE A 36 12.44 -3.38 8.57
C ILE A 36 13.64 -4.08 7.93
N ARG A 37 14.81 -3.95 8.57
CA ARG A 37 16.02 -4.69 8.18
C ARG A 37 16.04 -6.05 8.85
N LYS A 38 16.48 -7.07 8.12
CA LYS A 38 16.74 -8.38 8.70
C LYS A 38 18.03 -8.32 9.50
N GLU A 39 17.94 -8.66 10.78
CA GLU A 39 19.09 -8.77 11.66
C GLU A 39 19.65 -10.20 11.70
N MET A 40 20.92 -10.32 12.09
CA MET A 40 21.54 -11.61 12.28
C MET A 40 20.95 -12.33 13.49
N LYS A 41 20.66 -13.62 13.34
CA LYS A 41 20.24 -14.45 14.46
C LYS A 41 21.42 -14.70 15.40
N VAL A 42 21.36 -14.12 16.59
CA VAL A 42 22.35 -14.34 17.67
C VAL A 42 21.98 -15.53 18.57
N THR A 43 20.69 -15.92 18.59
CA THR A 43 20.20 -16.99 19.47
C THR A 43 20.62 -18.37 18.99
N PRO A 44 21.36 -19.16 19.80
CA PRO A 44 21.70 -20.53 19.47
C PRO A 44 20.46 -21.45 19.46
N SER A 45 20.47 -22.47 18.62
CA SER A 45 19.41 -23.49 18.61
C SER A 45 19.73 -24.58 19.64
N TYR A 46 18.92 -24.70 20.70
CA TYR A 46 19.08 -25.74 21.74
C TYR A 46 18.42 -27.09 21.40
N LYS A 47 18.12 -27.37 20.12
CA LYS A 47 17.52 -28.65 19.72
C LYS A 47 18.58 -29.75 19.77
N VAL A 48 18.21 -30.91 20.31
CA VAL A 48 19.03 -32.14 20.24
C VAL A 48 19.26 -32.45 18.76
N ARG A 49 20.52 -32.42 18.34
CA ARG A 49 20.92 -32.81 16.98
C ARG A 49 21.25 -34.30 17.01
N GLU A 50 20.44 -35.12 16.35
CA GLU A 50 20.63 -36.58 16.30
C GLU A 50 21.75 -37.02 15.34
N HIS A 51 22.37 -36.10 14.60
CA HIS A 51 23.27 -36.39 13.49
C HIS A 51 24.74 -36.11 13.86
N GLY A 52 25.66 -36.89 13.28
CA GLY A 52 27.11 -36.70 13.38
C GLY A 52 27.63 -35.39 12.73
N PRO A 53 28.94 -35.08 12.85
CA PRO A 53 29.51 -33.80 12.43
C PRO A 53 29.26 -33.51 10.95
N THR A 54 28.45 -32.49 10.69
CA THR A 54 28.03 -32.10 9.33
C THR A 54 29.15 -31.42 8.54
N ASN A 55 30.23 -30.95 9.20
CA ASN A 55 31.40 -30.26 8.63
C ASN A 55 31.11 -29.04 7.71
N THR A 56 29.84 -28.66 7.57
CA THR A 56 29.40 -27.47 6.83
C THR A 56 29.37 -26.27 7.76
N VAL A 57 30.19 -25.26 7.46
CA VAL A 57 30.13 -23.95 8.12
C VAL A 57 29.03 -23.14 7.44
N GLY A 58 27.96 -22.82 8.18
CA GLY A 58 26.91 -21.93 7.69
C GLY A 58 27.41 -20.49 7.55
N LYS A 59 26.82 -19.73 6.63
CA LYS A 59 27.19 -18.33 6.35
C LYS A 59 26.05 -17.34 6.65
N PRO A 60 25.58 -17.27 7.91
CA PRO A 60 24.40 -16.49 8.26
C PRO A 60 24.53 -14.99 7.98
N LEU A 61 25.76 -14.45 8.01
CA LEU A 61 26.02 -13.04 7.65
C LEU A 61 25.75 -12.78 6.17
N GLU A 62 26.26 -13.64 5.27
CA GLU A 62 26.08 -13.49 3.83
C GLU A 62 24.59 -13.60 3.45
N ASP A 63 23.88 -14.56 4.03
CA ASP A 63 22.44 -14.76 3.78
C ASP A 63 21.60 -13.55 4.21
N VAL A 64 21.91 -12.96 5.36
CA VAL A 64 21.23 -11.75 5.86
C VAL A 64 21.57 -10.53 4.99
N ALA A 65 22.84 -10.37 4.61
CA ALA A 65 23.27 -9.27 3.74
C ALA A 65 22.57 -9.31 2.38
N ILE A 66 22.49 -10.49 1.74
CA ILE A 66 21.79 -10.68 0.46
C ILE A 66 20.29 -10.35 0.62
N SER A 67 19.66 -10.85 1.69
CA SER A 67 18.24 -10.57 1.98
C SER A 67 17.95 -9.08 2.12
N ASN A 68 18.81 -8.33 2.83
CA ASN A 68 18.66 -6.89 3.01
C ASN A 68 18.86 -6.12 1.69
N ILE A 69 19.83 -6.51 0.86
CA ILE A 69 20.05 -5.90 -0.46
C ILE A 69 18.84 -6.11 -1.37
N GLN A 70 18.25 -7.30 -1.36
CA GLN A 70 17.03 -7.59 -2.12
C GLN A 70 15.84 -6.75 -1.63
N GLN A 71 15.71 -6.57 -0.31
CA GLN A 71 14.69 -5.70 0.29
C GLN A 71 14.86 -4.23 -0.10
N SER A 72 16.10 -3.73 -0.22
CA SER A 72 16.36 -2.33 -0.59
C SER A 72 15.70 -1.91 -1.91
N LYS A 73 15.62 -2.79 -2.92
CA LYS A 73 14.92 -2.47 -4.18
C LYS A 73 13.41 -2.28 -3.98
N ARG A 74 12.81 -3.11 -3.12
CA ARG A 74 11.40 -3.00 -2.77
C ARG A 74 11.14 -1.74 -1.95
N GLU A 75 12.04 -1.40 -1.03
CA GLU A 75 11.99 -0.17 -0.25
C GLU A 75 12.03 1.08 -1.14
N GLU A 76 12.99 1.17 -2.07
CA GLU A 76 13.07 2.29 -3.01
C GLU A 76 11.80 2.43 -3.86
N TRP A 77 11.19 1.30 -4.25
CA TRP A 77 9.92 1.32 -4.96
C TRP A 77 8.77 1.82 -4.09
N LEU A 78 8.69 1.36 -2.83
CA LEU A 78 7.68 1.80 -1.87
C LEU A 78 7.80 3.29 -1.54
N GLU A 79 9.02 3.79 -1.36
CA GLU A 79 9.28 5.22 -1.13
C GLU A 79 8.80 6.06 -2.31
N LYS A 80 9.15 5.66 -3.55
CA LYS A 80 8.68 6.32 -4.77
C LYS A 80 7.16 6.27 -4.88
N MET A 81 6.55 5.15 -4.52
CA MET A 81 5.11 4.97 -4.61
C MET A 81 4.37 5.80 -3.57
N ALA A 82 4.86 5.84 -2.33
CA ALA A 82 4.34 6.70 -1.27
C ALA A 82 4.38 8.18 -1.69
N PHE A 83 5.50 8.63 -2.26
CA PHE A 83 5.62 9.98 -2.80
C PHE A 83 4.61 10.27 -3.92
N ARG A 84 4.39 9.31 -4.84
CA ARG A 84 3.39 9.45 -5.91
C ARG A 84 1.97 9.53 -5.37
N VAL A 85 1.64 8.73 -4.36
CA VAL A 85 0.33 8.76 -3.69
C VAL A 85 0.12 10.13 -3.04
N GLU A 86 1.10 10.65 -2.31
CA GLU A 86 1.01 11.98 -1.70
C GLU A 86 0.85 13.08 -2.75
N GLN A 87 1.61 13.00 -3.84
CA GLN A 87 1.48 13.94 -4.95
C GLN A 87 0.08 13.85 -5.59
N ALA A 88 -0.48 12.66 -5.77
CA ALA A 88 -1.84 12.49 -6.27
C ALA A 88 -2.87 13.09 -5.31
N LEU A 89 -2.73 12.84 -4.00
CA LEU A 89 -3.61 13.41 -2.97
C LEU A 89 -3.56 14.94 -2.94
N SER A 90 -2.40 15.53 -3.23
CA SER A 90 -2.24 16.99 -3.31
C SER A 90 -3.00 17.62 -4.49
N ARG A 91 -3.27 16.84 -5.54
CA ARG A 91 -3.91 17.31 -6.79
C ARG A 91 -5.43 17.34 -6.75
N PHE A 92 -6.08 16.74 -5.74
CA PHE A 92 -7.54 16.85 -5.57
C PHE A 92 -8.02 18.29 -5.35
N GLY A 93 -7.10 19.22 -5.02
CA GLY A 93 -7.39 20.63 -4.87
C GLY A 93 -8.15 20.96 -3.58
N ASN A 94 -8.45 22.26 -3.39
CA ASN A 94 -9.02 22.77 -2.14
C ASN A 94 -10.56 22.88 -2.16
N SER A 95 -11.20 22.44 -3.24
CA SER A 95 -12.66 22.42 -3.33
C SER A 95 -13.27 21.41 -2.34
N THR A 96 -14.53 21.61 -1.96
CA THR A 96 -15.24 20.66 -1.08
C THR A 96 -15.26 19.25 -1.67
N ALA A 97 -15.43 19.11 -2.99
CA ALA A 97 -15.42 17.82 -3.66
C ALA A 97 -14.05 17.14 -3.59
N GLY A 98 -12.98 17.90 -3.84
CA GLY A 98 -11.60 17.41 -3.74
C GLY A 98 -11.22 16.99 -2.33
N LYS A 99 -11.58 17.80 -1.33
CA LYS A 99 -11.39 17.45 0.09
C LYS A 99 -12.09 16.15 0.43
N ASN A 100 -13.36 16.01 0.07
CA ASN A 100 -14.12 14.78 0.34
C ASN A 100 -13.49 13.55 -0.34
N GLN A 101 -13.00 13.67 -1.58
CA GLN A 101 -12.31 12.56 -2.26
C GLN A 101 -11.01 12.17 -1.54
N ARG A 102 -10.19 13.16 -1.20
CA ARG A 102 -8.94 12.97 -0.47
C ARG A 102 -9.19 12.33 0.90
N ASP A 103 -10.15 12.85 1.66
CA ASP A 103 -10.47 12.38 3.01
C ASP A 103 -11.01 10.94 2.97
N ILE A 104 -11.79 10.58 1.95
CA ILE A 104 -12.20 9.18 1.74
C ILE A 104 -10.98 8.29 1.52
N ILE A 105 -10.04 8.67 0.64
CA ILE A 105 -8.86 7.84 0.36
C ILE A 105 -8.01 7.67 1.62
N VAL A 106 -7.75 8.77 2.33
CA VAL A 106 -6.89 8.77 3.52
C VAL A 106 -7.49 7.90 4.62
N LYS A 107 -8.74 8.17 5.02
CA LYS A 107 -9.40 7.47 6.13
C LYS A 107 -9.68 6.01 5.85
N ARG A 108 -10.04 5.68 4.61
CA ARG A 108 -10.40 4.30 4.24
C ARG A 108 -9.18 3.42 3.97
N TYR A 109 -8.13 3.96 3.36
CA TYR A 109 -7.04 3.15 2.81
C TYR A 109 -5.68 3.40 3.43
N LEU A 110 -5.42 4.57 4.05
CA LEU A 110 -4.08 4.96 4.51
C LEU A 110 -3.93 5.12 6.02
N GLU A 111 -5.01 5.33 6.78
CA GLU A 111 -4.97 5.49 8.24
C GLU A 111 -4.98 4.12 8.94
N ASP A 112 -6.17 3.63 9.32
CA ASP A 112 -6.30 2.41 10.11
C ASP A 112 -6.55 1.16 9.25
N GLU A 113 -6.16 0.01 9.78
CA GLU A 113 -6.55 -1.30 9.25
C GLU A 113 -8.04 -1.57 9.58
N ASP A 114 -8.72 -2.33 8.71
CA ASP A 114 -10.12 -2.78 8.89
C ASP A 114 -11.21 -1.68 8.95
N VAL A 115 -10.94 -0.47 8.46
CA VAL A 115 -11.93 0.60 8.41
C VAL A 115 -13.05 0.28 7.42
N CYS A 116 -14.27 0.11 7.93
CA CYS A 116 -15.45 -0.16 7.12
C CYS A 116 -16.09 1.12 6.54
N ASP A 117 -16.78 1.01 5.40
CA ASP A 117 -17.29 2.17 4.65
C ASP A 117 -18.29 2.96 5.49
N TYR A 118 -19.03 2.27 6.37
CA TYR A 118 -19.98 2.88 7.30
C TYR A 118 -19.33 3.71 8.40
N MET A 119 -18.12 3.37 8.84
CA MET A 119 -17.40 4.20 9.81
C MET A 119 -16.99 5.51 9.12
N VAL A 120 -16.44 5.41 7.91
CA VAL A 120 -15.93 6.57 7.16
C VAL A 120 -17.04 7.55 6.80
N TYR A 121 -18.16 7.10 6.22
CA TYR A 121 -19.21 8.06 5.83
C TYR A 121 -19.91 8.68 7.04
N ASN A 122 -20.01 7.97 8.17
CA ASN A 122 -20.56 8.52 9.41
C ASN A 122 -19.64 9.61 9.96
N GLU A 123 -18.33 9.36 9.98
CA GLU A 123 -17.35 10.30 10.48
C GLU A 123 -17.23 11.56 9.60
N ILE A 124 -17.31 11.42 8.27
CA ILE A 124 -17.29 12.56 7.34
C ILE A 124 -18.66 13.26 7.28
N GLY A 125 -19.73 12.67 7.82
CA GLY A 125 -21.08 13.25 7.79
C GLY A 125 -21.74 13.17 6.40
N MET A 126 -21.50 12.09 5.66
CA MET A 126 -22.09 11.83 4.34
C MET A 126 -23.14 10.72 4.40
N SER A 127 -24.15 10.81 3.54
CA SER A 127 -25.03 9.66 3.27
C SER A 127 -24.31 8.59 2.46
N GLU A 128 -24.68 7.33 2.67
CA GLU A 128 -24.07 6.18 1.98
C GLU A 128 -24.08 6.34 0.45
N ARG A 129 -25.20 6.79 -0.13
CA ARG A 129 -25.33 7.02 -1.58
C ARG A 129 -24.33 8.07 -2.08
N THR A 130 -24.17 9.16 -1.33
CA THR A 130 -23.21 10.22 -1.70
C THR A 130 -21.78 9.70 -1.57
N TYR A 131 -21.47 8.97 -0.49
CA TYR A 131 -20.17 8.36 -0.25
C TYR A 131 -19.76 7.44 -1.41
N ARG A 132 -20.60 6.47 -1.79
CA ARG A 132 -20.29 5.53 -2.88
C ARG A 132 -19.97 6.24 -4.20
N ARG A 133 -20.69 7.32 -4.51
CA ARG A 133 -20.46 8.14 -5.72
C ARG A 133 -19.16 8.93 -5.65
N VAL A 134 -18.84 9.53 -4.50
CA VAL A 134 -17.59 10.30 -4.34
C VAL A 134 -16.38 9.37 -4.33
N LYS A 135 -16.48 8.22 -3.65
CA LYS A 135 -15.48 7.15 -3.66
C LYS A 135 -15.16 6.70 -5.09
N ALA A 136 -16.18 6.38 -5.89
CA ALA A 136 -15.97 5.99 -7.28
C ALA A 136 -15.25 7.08 -8.11
N ARG A 137 -15.57 8.37 -7.90
CA ARG A 137 -14.89 9.49 -8.55
C ARG A 137 -13.48 9.77 -8.03
N ALA A 138 -13.13 9.24 -6.86
CA ALA A 138 -11.78 9.39 -6.31
C ALA A 138 -10.80 8.42 -6.99
N PHE A 139 -11.30 7.29 -7.51
CA PHE A 139 -10.52 6.26 -8.21
C PHE A 139 -10.39 6.47 -9.73
N TYR A 140 -11.38 7.08 -10.38
CA TYR A 140 -11.43 7.29 -11.84
C TYR A 140 -11.66 8.75 -12.19
#